data_AF-A0A7K1UGX1-F1
#
_entry.id   AF-A0A7K1UGX1-F1
#
_cell.length_a   1.000
_cell.length_b   1.000
_cell.length_c   1.000
_cell.angle_alpha   90.00
_cell.angle_beta   90.00
_cell.angle_gamma   90.00
#
_symmetry.space_group_name_H-M   'P 1'
#
loop_
_entity.id
_entity.type
_entity.pdbx_description
1 polymer ?
#
loop_
_entity_poly.entity_id
_entity_poly.type
_entity_poly.pdbx_seq_one_letter_code
_entity_poly.pdbx_strand_id
1 'polypeptide(L)'
;MDYQPEPSAHTPQHRAETPASSDLRWAQLPVKPALCEICGRFVALQWHCTLADHPEVQECSQAPGAGFWLCQDLCHPAVHARMEEDSQPGCAARVVHEIIDGLKQLVTRPPYQQHQPARDSADGSTR
;
A
#
# COMPACT_ATOMS: atom_id res chain seq x y z
N MET A 1 74.39 -17.67 -37.99
CA MET A 1 73.40 -17.72 -36.92
C MET A 1 72.55 -16.47 -37.06
N ASP A 2 71.26 -16.47 -37.38
CA ASP A 2 70.25 -17.50 -37.66
C ASP A 2 69.11 -16.74 -38.39
N TYR A 3 68.59 -17.29 -39.50
CA TYR A 3 67.22 -17.80 -39.63
C TYR A 3 66.09 -16.74 -39.53
N GLN A 4 65.54 -16.23 -40.66
CA GLN A 4 64.36 -16.71 -41.41
C GLN A 4 62.97 -16.36 -40.76
N PRO A 5 61.80 -16.41 -41.46
CA PRO A 5 61.17 -15.27 -42.15
C PRO A 5 59.64 -15.10 -41.85
N GLU A 6 59.00 -14.18 -42.60
CA GLU A 6 57.59 -14.19 -43.09
C GLU A 6 56.39 -13.69 -42.22
N PRO A 7 55.31 -13.21 -42.88
CA PRO A 7 54.25 -12.35 -42.36
C PRO A 7 52.93 -13.08 -42.08
N SER A 8 52.02 -12.46 -41.31
CA SER A 8 50.56 -12.73 -41.30
C SER A 8 49.88 -11.62 -40.50
N ALA A 9 49.07 -10.76 -41.14
CA ALA A 9 47.61 -10.89 -41.22
C ALA A 9 46.93 -10.84 -39.85
N HIS A 10 46.07 -9.83 -39.64
CA HIS A 10 44.68 -9.99 -39.19
C HIS A 10 44.07 -8.60 -38.91
N THR A 11 43.25 -8.14 -39.85
CA THR A 11 42.26 -7.08 -39.66
C THR A 11 41.22 -7.53 -38.62
N PRO A 12 40.95 -6.77 -37.54
CA PRO A 12 39.74 -6.96 -36.77
C PRO A 12 38.58 -6.22 -37.45
N GLN A 13 37.52 -6.98 -37.62
CA GLN A 13 36.32 -6.69 -38.37
C GLN A 13 35.48 -5.55 -37.78
N HIS A 14 34.83 -4.80 -38.67
CA HIS A 14 33.61 -4.05 -38.39
C HIS A 14 32.65 -4.87 -37.50
N ARG A 15 32.33 -4.37 -36.31
CA ARG A 15 31.03 -4.65 -35.68
C ARG A 15 30.21 -3.37 -35.69
N ALA A 16 29.21 -3.38 -36.56
CA ALA A 16 28.03 -2.56 -36.38
C ALA A 16 27.34 -3.07 -35.11
N GLU A 17 27.46 -2.33 -34.01
CA GLU A 17 26.63 -2.54 -32.83
C GLU A 17 25.39 -1.66 -32.99
N THR A 18 24.31 -2.35 -33.34
CA THR A 18 22.92 -1.92 -33.27
C THR A 18 22.67 -1.10 -31.99
N PRO A 19 22.05 0.10 -32.05
CA PRO A 19 21.56 0.71 -30.82
C PRO A 19 20.53 -0.24 -30.24
N ALA A 20 20.77 -0.71 -29.01
CA ALA A 20 19.82 -1.50 -28.25
C ALA A 20 18.59 -0.62 -27.95
N SER A 21 17.68 -0.55 -28.92
CA SER A 21 16.32 -0.03 -28.79
C SER A 21 15.49 -1.02 -27.95
N SER A 22 15.91 -1.21 -26.70
CA SER A 22 15.24 -2.04 -25.71
C SER A 22 15.11 -1.33 -24.35
N ASP A 23 15.15 0.01 -24.37
CA ASP A 23 14.61 0.90 -23.32
C ASP A 23 13.06 0.89 -23.34
N LEU A 24 12.49 -0.29 -23.55
CA LEU A 24 11.08 -0.61 -23.40
C LEU A 24 10.72 -0.52 -21.92
N ARG A 25 10.55 0.69 -21.38
CA ARG A 25 9.38 1.07 -20.57
C ARG A 25 8.75 -0.04 -19.69
N TRP A 26 9.54 -0.75 -18.87
CA TRP A 26 9.06 -1.85 -18.00
C TRP A 26 9.08 -1.52 -16.51
N ALA A 27 9.30 -0.27 -16.12
CA ALA A 27 9.22 0.18 -14.72
C ALA A 27 7.78 0.32 -14.19
N GLN A 28 6.88 -0.57 -14.59
CA GLN A 28 5.56 -0.75 -13.99
C GLN A 28 5.40 -2.24 -13.70
N LEU A 29 6.07 -2.70 -12.65
CA LEU A 29 5.74 -4.00 -12.07
C LEU A 29 4.24 -3.98 -11.77
N PRO A 30 3.44 -4.93 -12.28
CA PRO A 30 2.02 -4.95 -12.01
C PRO A 30 1.86 -5.10 -10.50
N VAL A 31 1.36 -4.05 -9.84
CA VAL A 31 0.91 -4.14 -8.45
C VAL A 31 -0.20 -5.17 -8.47
N LYS A 32 0.11 -6.41 -8.07
CA LYS A 32 -0.88 -7.48 -8.04
C LYS A 32 -2.02 -6.97 -7.16
N PRO A 33 -3.24 -6.79 -7.71
CA PRO A 33 -4.34 -6.30 -6.91
C PRO A 33 -4.55 -7.31 -5.78
N ALA A 34 -4.43 -6.81 -4.56
CA ALA A 34 -4.52 -7.59 -3.35
C ALA A 34 -5.58 -6.96 -2.45
N LEU A 35 -6.08 -7.75 -1.51
CA LEU A 35 -7.10 -7.35 -0.56
C LEU A 35 -6.42 -6.56 0.57
N CYS A 36 -6.86 -5.32 0.81
CA CYS A 36 -6.41 -4.57 1.99
C CYS A 36 -6.81 -5.31 3.27
N GLU A 37 -5.85 -5.54 4.16
CA GLU A 37 -6.06 -6.32 5.38
C GLU A 37 -6.86 -5.57 6.45
N ILE A 38 -7.07 -4.26 6.30
CA ILE A 38 -7.92 -3.44 7.19
C ILE A 38 -9.33 -3.29 6.62
N CYS A 39 -9.47 -2.76 5.39
CA CYS A 39 -10.78 -2.38 4.84
C CYS A 39 -11.36 -3.36 3.81
N GLY A 40 -10.61 -4.38 3.40
CA GLY A 40 -11.09 -5.37 2.43
C GLY A 40 -11.27 -4.85 1.00
N ARG A 41 -10.75 -3.68 0.63
CA ARG A 41 -10.79 -3.18 -0.75
C ARG A 41 -9.76 -3.90 -1.63
N PHE A 42 -10.14 -4.24 -2.86
CA PHE A 42 -9.25 -4.74 -3.92
C PHE A 42 -8.61 -3.55 -4.65
N VAL A 43 -7.38 -3.19 -4.29
CA VAL A 43 -6.66 -2.02 -4.81
C VAL A 43 -5.14 -2.23 -4.75
N ALA A 44 -4.38 -1.22 -5.17
CA ALA A 44 -2.93 -1.19 -4.94
C ALA A 44 -2.63 -1.13 -3.43
N LEU A 45 -1.79 -2.05 -2.97
CA LEU A 45 -1.39 -2.13 -1.57
C LEU A 45 0.03 -1.62 -1.36
N GLN A 46 0.31 -1.17 -0.15
CA GLN A 46 1.63 -0.84 0.36
C GLN A 46 1.80 -1.48 1.72
N TRP A 47 3.01 -1.94 1.97
CA TRP A 47 3.38 -2.53 3.25
C TRP A 47 3.38 -1.47 4.34
N HIS A 48 2.87 -1.83 5.51
CA HIS A 48 2.96 -1.04 6.74
C HIS A 48 3.59 -1.90 7.83
N CYS A 49 4.81 -1.54 8.25
CA CYS A 49 5.52 -2.24 9.31
C CYS A 49 4.95 -1.86 10.68
N THR A 50 4.68 -2.87 11.52
CA THR A 50 4.20 -2.66 12.90
C THR A 50 5.24 -3.07 13.94
N LEU A 51 6.43 -3.50 13.52
CA LEU A 51 7.52 -3.86 14.43
C LEU A 51 8.25 -2.63 14.99
N ALA A 52 8.24 -1.52 14.25
CA ALA A 52 8.88 -0.26 14.62
C ALA A 52 8.02 0.94 14.19
N ASP A 53 8.12 2.02 14.95
CA ASP A 53 7.34 3.24 14.73
C ASP A 53 8.03 4.14 13.71
N HIS A 54 7.87 3.83 12.43
CA HIS A 54 8.40 4.64 11.34
C HIS A 54 7.45 5.82 11.03
N PRO A 55 7.86 7.08 11.25
CA PRO A 55 7.01 8.23 10.93
C PRO A 55 6.88 8.40 9.41
N GLU A 56 7.95 8.14 8.67
CA GLU A 56 7.97 8.28 7.22
C GLU A 56 7.39 7.05 6.51
N VAL A 57 6.43 7.30 5.63
CA VAL A 57 5.74 6.28 4.82
C VAL A 57 6.72 5.43 4.00
N GLN A 58 7.75 6.05 3.42
CA GLN A 58 8.72 5.34 2.59
C GLN A 58 9.54 4.36 3.41
N GLU A 59 10.09 4.81 4.55
CA GLU A 59 10.84 3.96 5.48
C GLU A 59 9.97 2.82 6.02
N CYS A 60 8.76 3.14 6.47
CA CYS A 60 7.78 2.17 6.95
C CYS A 60 7.50 1.06 5.93
N SER A 61 7.31 1.45 4.66
CA SER A 61 6.96 0.51 3.60
C SER A 61 8.09 -0.38 3.12
N GLN A 62 9.33 -0.04 3.47
CA GLN A 62 10.53 -0.82 3.14
C GLN A 62 11.04 -1.59 4.36
N ALA A 63 10.57 -1.25 5.57
CA ALA A 63 11.00 -1.88 6.80
C ALA A 63 10.58 -3.37 6.83
N PRO A 64 11.54 -4.29 7.07
CA PRO A 64 11.23 -5.71 7.20
C PRO A 64 10.55 -5.98 8.55
N GLY A 65 9.79 -7.07 8.63
CA GLY A 65 9.24 -7.56 9.90
C GLY A 65 7.77 -7.90 9.82
N ALA A 66 7.09 -7.83 10.96
CA ALA A 66 5.65 -7.98 11.04
C ALA A 66 4.95 -6.69 10.59
N GLY A 67 3.80 -6.82 9.95
CA GLY A 67 3.06 -5.70 9.39
C GLY A 67 1.86 -6.15 8.59
N PHE A 68 1.26 -5.19 7.88
CA PHE A 68 0.04 -5.37 7.12
C PHE A 68 0.17 -4.79 5.71
N TRP A 69 -0.52 -5.40 4.75
CA TRP A 69 -0.73 -4.86 3.42
C TRP A 69 -1.98 -3.97 3.39
N LEU A 70 -1.74 -2.68 3.31
CA LEU A 70 -2.77 -1.65 3.42
C LEU A 70 -2.99 -0.95 2.09
N CYS A 71 -4.22 -0.49 1.82
CA CYS A 71 -4.47 0.29 0.62
C CYS A 71 -3.75 1.65 0.70
N GLN A 72 -3.08 1.99 -0.41
CA GLN A 72 -2.24 3.19 -0.53
C GLN A 72 -3.02 4.50 -0.39
N ASP A 73 -4.30 4.48 -0.75
CA ASP A 73 -5.14 5.68 -0.88
C ASP A 73 -5.93 6.03 0.39
N LEU A 74 -6.00 5.12 1.37
CA LEU A 74 -6.89 5.30 2.52
C LEU A 74 -6.31 4.74 3.82
N CYS A 75 -6.12 3.43 3.93
CA CYS A 75 -5.73 2.81 5.20
C CYS A 75 -4.29 3.15 5.58
N HIS A 76 -3.35 3.11 4.63
CA HIS A 76 -1.96 3.44 4.95
C HIS A 76 -1.78 4.91 5.40
N PRO A 77 -2.33 5.91 4.67
CA PRO A 77 -2.29 7.31 5.12
C PRO A 77 -3.04 7.53 6.45
N ALA A 78 -4.18 6.89 6.66
CA ALA A 78 -4.96 7.05 7.89
C ALA A 78 -4.22 6.52 9.13
N VAL A 79 -3.47 5.42 8.99
CA VAL A 79 -2.61 4.91 10.06
C VAL A 79 -1.51 5.91 10.39
N HIS A 80 -0.77 6.40 9.38
CA HIS A 80 0.29 7.39 9.61
C HIS A 80 -0.24 8.70 10.21
N ALA A 81 -1.37 9.20 9.73
CA ALA A 81 -2.00 10.40 10.30
C ALA A 81 -2.33 10.23 11.80
N ARG A 82 -2.78 9.03 12.21
CA ARG A 82 -3.02 8.73 13.64
C ARG A 82 -1.73 8.49 14.43
N MET A 83 -0.71 7.92 13.81
CA MET A 83 0.61 7.79 14.45
C MET A 83 1.24 9.17 14.71
N GLU A 84 1.02 10.15 13.84
CA GLU A 84 1.46 11.54 14.06
C GLU A 84 0.83 12.16 15.32
N GLU A 85 -0.40 11.74 15.67
CA GLU A 85 -1.10 12.16 16.88
C GLU A 85 -0.67 11.39 18.15
N ASP A 86 0.02 10.24 18.01
CA ASP A 86 0.40 9.33 19.09
C ASP A 86 1.94 9.21 19.23
N SER A 87 2.50 9.91 20.22
CA SER A 87 3.94 9.92 20.50
C SER A 87 4.43 8.77 21.38
N GLN A 88 3.58 7.80 21.73
CA GLN A 88 3.96 6.69 22.62
C GLN A 88 4.60 5.54 21.82
N PRO A 89 5.64 4.87 22.37
CA PRO A 89 6.23 3.70 21.73
C PRO A 89 5.21 2.60 21.41
N GLY A 90 5.43 1.92 20.29
CA GLY A 90 4.54 0.91 19.73
C GLY A 90 3.27 1.50 19.09
N CYS A 91 3.28 2.78 18.71
CA CYS A 91 2.10 3.43 18.11
C CYS A 91 1.71 2.78 16.77
N ALA A 92 2.66 2.29 15.96
CA ALA A 92 2.34 1.66 14.68
C ALA A 92 1.39 0.47 14.85
N ALA A 93 1.71 -0.46 15.76
CA ALA A 93 0.86 -1.61 16.04
C ALA A 93 -0.47 -1.21 16.74
N ARG A 94 -0.39 -0.28 17.71
CA ARG A 94 -1.55 0.16 18.49
C ARG A 94 -2.60 0.84 17.60
N VAL A 95 -2.19 1.79 16.76
CA VAL A 95 -3.08 2.53 15.84
C VAL A 95 -3.78 1.58 14.87
N VAL A 96 -3.06 0.60 14.31
CA VAL A 96 -3.67 -0.41 13.43
C VAL A 96 -4.78 -1.19 14.16
N HIS A 97 -4.52 -1.65 15.39
CA HIS A 97 -5.52 -2.36 16.17
C HIS A 97 -6.73 -1.47 16.51
N GLU A 98 -6.51 -0.20 16.88
CA GLU A 98 -7.59 0.74 17.17
C GLU A 98 -8.49 1.00 15.94
N ILE A 99 -7.89 1.10 14.75
CA ILE A 99 -8.65 1.23 13.50
C ILE A 99 -9.49 -0.03 13.25
N ILE A 100 -8.88 -1.22 13.37
CA ILE A 100 -9.57 -2.49 13.19
C ILE A 100 -10.72 -2.65 14.19
N ASP A 101 -10.48 -2.33 15.46
CA ASP A 101 -11.50 -2.44 16.50
C ASP A 101 -12.63 -1.42 16.31
N GLY A 102 -12.33 -0.21 15.84
CA GLY A 102 -13.34 0.75 15.41
C GLY A 102 -14.21 0.22 14.26
N LEU A 103 -13.60 -0.42 13.26
CA LEU A 103 -14.34 -1.03 12.15
C LEU A 103 -15.23 -2.20 12.62
N LYS A 104 -14.74 -3.05 13.52
CA LYS A 104 -15.53 -4.14 14.12
C LYS A 104 -16.76 -3.59 14.85
N GLN A 105 -16.63 -2.48 15.57
CA GLN A 105 -17.75 -1.85 16.26
C GLN A 105 -18.80 -1.32 15.28
N LEU A 106 -18.39 -0.76 14.14
CA LEU A 106 -19.32 -0.27 13.12
C LEU A 106 -20.09 -1.41 12.45
N VAL A 107 -19.45 -2.56 12.22
CA VAL A 107 -20.08 -3.73 11.57
C VAL A 107 -20.99 -4.51 12.53
N THR A 108 -20.66 -4.55 13.82
CA THR A 108 -21.42 -5.30 14.83
C THR A 108 -22.54 -4.49 15.48
N ARG A 109 -22.60 -3.18 15.26
CA ARG A 109 -23.68 -2.34 15.80
C ARG A 109 -25.01 -2.74 15.12
N PRO A 110 -26.08 -3.01 15.90
CA PRO A 110 -27.39 -3.27 15.32
C PRO A 110 -27.81 -2.07 14.45
N PRO A 111 -28.44 -2.29 13.29
CA PRO A 111 -28.89 -1.21 12.43
C PRO A 111 -29.78 -0.29 13.26
N TYR A 112 -29.49 1.02 13.17
CA TYR A 112 -30.15 2.08 13.91
C TYR A 112 -31.66 1.85 13.91
N GLN A 113 -32.27 1.62 15.09
CA GLN A 113 -33.72 1.63 15.21
C GLN A 113 -34.16 3.03 14.83
N GLN A 114 -34.75 3.16 13.63
CA GLN A 114 -35.44 4.39 13.26
C GLN A 114 -36.47 4.65 14.36
N HIS A 115 -36.22 5.66 15.19
CA HIS A 115 -37.26 6.24 16.03
C HIS A 115 -38.36 6.70 15.07
N GLN A 116 -39.39 5.87 14.91
CA GLN A 116 -40.62 6.33 14.27
C GLN A 116 -41.09 7.52 15.10
N PRO A 117 -41.18 8.73 14.54
CA PRO A 117 -41.82 9.82 15.26
C PRO A 117 -43.22 9.33 15.61
N ALA A 118 -43.57 9.41 16.90
CA ALA A 118 -44.92 9.13 17.34
C ALA A 118 -45.85 9.94 16.45
N ARG A 119 -46.72 9.25 15.71
CA ARG A 119 -47.80 9.93 15.01
C ARG A 119 -48.64 10.57 16.11
N ASP A 120 -48.51 11.88 16.25
CA ASP A 120 -49.44 12.69 17.01
C ASP A 120 -50.85 12.38 16.49
N SER A 121 -51.60 11.62 17.29
CA SER A 121 -53.05 11.52 17.19
C SER A 121 -53.64 12.87 17.57
N ALA A 122 -53.48 13.86 16.68
CA ALA A 122 -54.23 15.10 16.75
C ALA A 122 -55.63 14.83 16.20
N ASP A 123 -56.52 14.54 17.14
CA ASP A 123 -57.87 15.06 17.27
C ASP A 123 -58.46 15.72 16.00
N GLY A 124 -59.37 14.99 15.36
CA GLY A 124 -60.18 15.46 14.24
C GLY A 124 -61.61 14.94 14.37
N SER A 125 -62.20 15.02 15.57
CA SER A 125 -63.63 14.72 15.74
C SER A 125 -64.47 15.94 15.35
N THR A 126 -64.88 15.95 14.10
CA THR A 126 -66.06 16.69 13.62
C THR A 126 -67.32 16.25 14.37
N ARG A 127 -68.00 17.18 15.06
CA ARG A 127 -69.41 17.58 14.87
C ARG A 127 -69.94 18.37 16.06
#